data_AF-A0AAN8GCR7-F1
#
_entry.id   AF-A0AAN8GCR7-F1
#
_cell.length_a   1.000
_cell.length_b   1.000
_cell.length_c   1.000
_cell.angle_alpha   90.00
_cell.angle_beta   90.00
_cell.angle_gamma   90.00
#
_symmetry.space_group_name_H-M   'P 1'
#
loop_
_entity.id
_entity.type
_entity.pdbx_description
1 polymer ?
#
loop_
_entity_poly.entity_id
_entity_poly.type
_entity_poly.pdbx_seq_one_letter_code
_entity_poly.pdbx_strand_id
1 'polypeptide(L)'
;MAVTTYTAYALGECWNILRSTWPMYRVHCRKPYASIGYRAMGIKMRKFVSIIIDVTQFGVSTVFLLLSAKNIHFMLKAFTNTDFSYCYVVLIVAVCLLPVTFLKSPQDFWIVVMVAMGTVVAAVMLIVAGIGIDYELCSRYTEVPELIPKNFFLSLGTLMFACGGHAAFPTVQHDMKDSREYPKSVIAAYTSELILFTL
;
A
#
# COMPACT_ATOMS: atom_id res chain seq x y z
N MET A 1 -7.86 9.01 -8.37
CA MET A 1 -6.49 8.83 -8.89
C MET A 1 -5.75 10.15 -9.15
N ALA A 2 -6.23 11.05 -10.02
CA ALA A 2 -5.47 12.28 -10.35
C ALA A 2 -5.05 13.12 -9.11
N VAL A 3 -5.95 13.28 -8.13
CA VAL A 3 -5.65 14.01 -6.89
C VAL A 3 -4.54 13.34 -6.08
N THR A 4 -4.59 12.01 -5.92
CA THR A 4 -3.58 11.26 -5.15
C THR A 4 -2.23 11.23 -5.86
N THR A 5 -2.22 11.14 -7.19
CA THR A 5 -1.00 11.27 -8.01
C THR A 5 -0.37 12.64 -7.84
N TYR A 6 -1.16 13.72 -7.91
CA TYR A 6 -0.65 15.08 -7.73
C TYR A 6 -0.07 15.30 -6.34
N THR A 7 -0.76 14.88 -5.28
CA THR A 7 -0.26 15.04 -3.91
C THR A 7 0.98 14.20 -3.65
N ALA A 8 1.08 13.00 -4.25
CA ALA A 8 2.27 12.16 -4.17
C ALA A 8 3.47 12.78 -4.88
N TYR A 9 3.25 13.39 -6.06
CA TYR A 9 4.25 14.15 -6.79
C TYR A 9 4.73 15.36 -5.98
N ALA A 10 3.80 16.20 -5.49
CA ALA A 10 4.11 17.39 -4.71
C ALA A 10 4.91 17.04 -3.44
N LEU A 11 4.54 15.95 -2.76
CA LEU A 11 5.27 15.46 -1.60
C LEU A 11 6.72 15.08 -1.94
N GLY A 12 6.94 14.47 -3.10
CA GLY A 12 8.28 14.12 -3.56
C GLY A 12 9.15 15.32 -3.89
N GLU A 13 8.56 16.37 -4.46
CA GLU A 13 9.24 17.64 -4.71
C GLU A 13 9.62 18.32 -3.40
N CYS A 14 8.74 18.32 -2.40
CA CYS A 14 9.07 18.81 -1.05
C CYS A 14 10.30 18.08 -0.48
N TRP A 15 10.40 16.76 -0.67
CA TRP A 15 11.56 16.00 -0.22
C TRP A 15 12.84 16.35 -0.99
N ASN A 16 12.75 16.50 -2.31
CA ASN A 16 13.87 16.90 -3.17
C ASN A 16 14.42 18.29 -2.77
N ILE A 17 13.54 19.25 -2.45
CA ILE A 17 13.94 20.58 -1.94
C ILE A 17 14.72 20.45 -0.63
N LEU A 18 14.27 19.59 0.28
CA LEU A 18 14.96 19.36 1.55
C LEU A 18 16.37 18.78 1.32
N ARG A 19 16.50 17.78 0.43
CA ARG A 19 17.80 17.15 0.11
C ARG A 19 18.77 18.11 -0.59
N SER A 20 18.26 18.99 -1.46
CA SER A 20 19.08 19.96 -2.17
C SER A 20 19.60 21.05 -1.23
N THR A 21 18.73 21.52 -0.32
CA THR A 21 18.98 22.66 0.56
C THR A 21 19.83 22.28 1.79
N TRP A 22 19.57 21.14 2.44
CA TRP A 22 20.28 20.74 3.66
C TRP A 22 21.05 19.42 3.46
N PRO A 23 22.40 19.43 3.60
CA PRO A 23 23.23 18.24 3.44
C PRO A 23 22.87 17.08 4.37
N MET A 24 22.34 17.36 5.57
CA MET A 24 21.95 16.35 6.55
C MET A 24 20.85 15.39 6.07
N TYR A 25 20.05 15.75 5.07
CA TYR A 25 19.00 14.89 4.51
C TYR A 25 19.49 14.05 3.32
N ARG A 26 20.77 14.18 2.94
CA ARG A 26 21.39 13.34 1.91
C ARG A 26 21.82 11.98 2.46
N VAL A 27 21.96 11.87 3.79
CA VAL A 27 22.20 10.62 4.52
C VAL A 27 20.91 10.07 5.12
N HIS A 28 20.97 8.83 5.63
CA HIS A 28 19.80 8.11 6.16
C HIS A 28 18.91 8.96 7.08
N CYS A 29 17.65 9.17 6.68
CA CYS A 29 16.65 9.88 7.45
C CYS A 29 15.52 8.92 7.87
N ARG A 30 15.34 8.72 9.18
CA ARG A 30 14.32 7.79 9.71
C ARG A 30 12.87 8.24 9.51
N LYS A 31 12.60 9.56 9.54
CA LYS A 31 11.25 10.13 9.41
C LYS A 31 11.24 11.27 8.37
N PRO A 32 11.36 10.96 7.07
CA PRO A 32 11.46 11.96 6.02
C PRO A 32 10.21 12.84 5.91
N TYR A 33 9.01 12.24 5.95
CA TYR A 33 7.74 13.00 5.90
C TYR A 33 7.63 14.01 7.05
N ALA A 34 7.86 13.58 8.30
CA ALA A 34 7.83 14.49 9.44
C ALA A 34 8.90 15.60 9.37
N SER A 35 10.03 15.34 8.68
CA SER A 35 11.09 16.32 8.46
C SER A 35 10.67 17.42 7.48
N ILE A 36 9.86 17.09 6.47
CA ILE A 36 9.21 18.07 5.59
C ILE A 36 8.34 19.00 6.43
N GLY A 37 7.45 18.44 7.27
CA GLY A 37 6.60 19.23 8.17
C GLY A 37 7.39 20.08 9.17
N TYR A 38 8.52 19.56 9.67
CA TYR A 38 9.42 20.31 10.55
C TYR A 38 10.02 21.54 9.87
N ARG A 39 10.53 21.40 8.65
CA ARG A 39 11.14 22.50 7.91
C ARG A 39 10.12 23.53 7.44
N ALA A 40 8.88 23.12 7.19
CA ALA A 40 7.80 24.01 6.80
C ALA A 40 7.24 24.84 7.96
N MET A 41 6.94 24.22 9.11
CA MET A 41 6.16 24.86 10.20
C MET A 41 6.69 24.57 11.61
N GLY A 42 7.92 24.07 11.73
CA GLY A 42 8.61 23.86 13.01
C GLY A 42 8.19 22.60 13.77
N ILE A 43 8.53 22.57 15.07
CA ILE A 43 8.47 21.37 15.89
C ILE A 43 7.03 20.87 16.15
N LYS A 44 6.06 21.77 16.25
CA LYS A 44 4.65 21.42 16.47
C LYS A 44 4.11 20.61 15.30
N MET A 45 4.39 21.07 14.07
CA MET A 45 3.98 20.37 12.85
C MET A 45 4.68 19.01 12.70
N ARG A 46 5.97 18.91 13.04
CA ARG A 46 6.68 17.62 13.06
C ARG A 46 5.97 16.57 13.93
N LYS A 47 5.55 16.97 15.14
CA LYS A 47 4.83 16.08 16.07
C LYS A 47 3.47 15.70 15.51
N PHE A 48 2.71 16.67 15.01
CA PHE A 48 1.39 16.44 14.41
C PHE A 48 1.45 15.44 13.24
N VAL A 49 2.35 15.67 12.27
CA VAL A 49 2.57 14.77 11.12
C VAL A 49 3.00 13.37 11.58
N SER A 50 3.89 13.29 12.59
CA SER A 50 4.32 11.99 13.12
C SER A 50 3.16 11.20 13.72
N ILE A 51 2.30 11.84 14.52
CA ILE A 51 1.13 11.19 15.14
C ILE A 51 0.18 10.67 14.07
N ILE A 52 -0.13 11.48 13.05
CA ILE A 52 -1.01 11.06 11.96
C ILE A 52 -0.43 9.84 11.24
N ILE A 53 0.85 9.87 10.89
CA ILE A 53 1.51 8.75 10.20
C ILE A 53 1.50 7.49 11.07
N ASP A 54 1.80 7.61 12.36
CA ASP A 54 1.84 6.47 13.27
C ASP A 54 0.43 5.83 13.40
N VAL A 55 -0.64 6.64 13.49
CA VAL A 55 -2.04 6.16 13.49
C VAL A 55 -2.41 5.50 12.17
N THR A 56 -2.08 6.12 11.03
CA THR A 56 -2.35 5.56 9.70
C THR A 56 -1.65 4.21 9.52
N GLN A 57 -0.37 4.11 9.90
CA GLN A 57 0.39 2.88 9.74
C GLN A 57 -0.10 1.75 10.65
N PHE A 58 -0.53 2.06 11.87
CA PHE A 58 -1.18 1.07 12.72
C PHE A 58 -2.46 0.51 12.08
N GLY A 59 -3.30 1.39 11.53
CA GLY A 59 -4.52 0.99 10.82
C GLY A 59 -4.22 0.12 9.60
N VAL A 60 -3.30 0.56 8.75
CA VAL A 60 -2.89 -0.17 7.54
C VAL A 60 -2.32 -1.55 7.88
N SER A 61 -1.43 -1.62 8.87
CA SER A 61 -0.87 -2.89 9.34
C SER A 61 -1.95 -3.85 9.85
N THR A 62 -2.97 -3.32 10.54
CA THR A 62 -4.08 -4.15 11.05
C THR A 62 -4.91 -4.70 9.90
N VAL A 63 -5.26 -3.87 8.90
CA VAL A 63 -6.03 -4.31 7.73
C VAL A 63 -5.27 -5.37 6.94
N PHE A 64 -3.97 -5.15 6.67
CA PHE A 64 -3.16 -6.15 5.95
C PHE A 64 -3.03 -7.47 6.73
N LEU A 65 -2.85 -7.41 8.05
CA LEU A 65 -2.80 -8.62 8.88
C LEU A 65 -4.11 -9.43 8.76
N LEU A 66 -5.26 -8.77 8.89
CA LEU A 66 -6.57 -9.42 8.78
C LEU A 66 -6.80 -9.98 7.37
N LEU A 67 -6.44 -9.23 6.33
CA LEU A 67 -6.60 -9.66 4.94
C LEU A 67 -5.72 -10.89 4.63
N SER A 68 -4.45 -10.86 5.03
CA SER A 68 -3.53 -11.99 4.88
C SER A 68 -4.04 -13.23 5.61
N ALA A 69 -4.48 -13.08 6.86
CA ALA A 69 -5.05 -14.19 7.63
C ALA A 69 -6.30 -14.76 6.97
N LYS A 70 -7.16 -13.90 6.39
CA LYS A 70 -8.38 -14.34 5.70
C LYS A 70 -8.06 -15.14 4.44
N ASN A 71 -7.09 -14.69 3.64
CA ASN A 71 -6.65 -15.41 2.44
C ASN A 71 -6.05 -16.78 2.80
N ILE A 72 -5.21 -16.85 3.85
CA ILE A 72 -4.64 -18.11 4.34
C ILE A 72 -5.74 -19.04 4.87
N HIS A 73 -6.71 -18.52 5.62
CA HIS A 73 -7.84 -19.31 6.11
C HIS A 73 -8.64 -19.94 4.96
N PHE A 74 -8.94 -19.18 3.90
CA PHE A 74 -9.63 -19.73 2.72
C PHE A 74 -8.79 -20.77 1.98
N MET A 75 -7.48 -20.54 1.85
CA MET A 75 -6.56 -21.52 1.27
C MET A 75 -6.57 -22.83 2.07
N LEU A 76 -6.44 -22.76 3.41
CA LEU A 76 -6.49 -23.94 4.28
C LEU A 76 -7.80 -24.70 4.17
N LYS A 77 -8.93 -23.97 4.10
CA LYS A 77 -10.25 -24.59 3.92
C LYS A 77 -10.36 -25.31 2.57
N ALA A 78 -9.83 -24.71 1.50
CA ALA A 78 -9.86 -25.29 0.17
C ALA A 78 -8.99 -26.55 0.02
N PHE A 79 -7.82 -26.60 0.67
CA PHE A 79 -6.87 -27.71 0.50
C PHE A 79 -6.96 -28.80 1.56
N THR A 80 -7.40 -28.50 2.80
CA THR A 80 -7.23 -29.42 3.94
C THR A 80 -8.56 -29.97 4.50
N ASN A 81 -9.73 -29.58 3.98
CA ASN A 81 -11.08 -30.00 4.46
C ASN A 81 -11.26 -29.91 6.00
N THR A 82 -10.41 -29.17 6.69
CA THR A 82 -10.35 -29.06 8.15
C THR A 82 -10.67 -27.62 8.52
N ASP A 83 -11.65 -27.43 9.40
CA ASP A 83 -12.08 -26.10 9.83
C ASP A 83 -11.10 -25.51 10.86
N PHE A 84 -10.00 -24.94 10.37
CA PHE A 84 -9.07 -24.20 11.21
C PHE A 84 -9.63 -22.80 11.50
N SER A 85 -9.90 -22.48 12.77
CA SER A 85 -10.53 -21.21 13.14
C SER A 85 -9.70 -19.99 12.74
N TYR A 86 -10.38 -19.01 12.13
CA TYR A 86 -9.79 -17.74 11.69
C TYR A 86 -9.01 -17.02 12.80
N CYS A 87 -9.49 -17.07 14.05
CA CYS A 87 -8.83 -16.43 15.19
C CYS A 87 -7.40 -16.94 15.40
N TYR A 88 -7.17 -18.25 15.25
CA TYR A 88 -5.83 -18.83 15.38
C TYR A 88 -4.95 -18.48 14.18
N VAL A 89 -5.50 -18.42 12.96
CA VAL A 89 -4.74 -18.01 11.76
C VAL A 89 -4.21 -16.58 11.93
N VAL A 90 -5.04 -15.66 12.41
CA VAL A 90 -4.61 -14.26 12.66
C VAL A 90 -3.44 -14.20 13.62
N LEU A 91 -3.48 -14.94 14.73
CA LEU A 91 -2.38 -14.96 15.71
C LEU A 91 -1.10 -15.57 15.13
N ILE A 92 -1.21 -16.67 14.37
CA ILE A 92 -0.07 -17.31 13.71
C ILE A 92 0.59 -16.34 12.73
N VAL A 93 -0.20 -15.70 11.86
CA VAL A 93 0.32 -14.74 10.88
C VAL A 93 0.98 -13.55 11.57
N ALA A 94 0.42 -13.04 12.67
CA ALA A 94 1.01 -11.95 13.44
C ALA A 94 2.39 -12.31 14.00
N VAL A 95 2.53 -13.51 14.59
CA VAL A 95 3.81 -14.01 15.11
C VAL A 95 4.82 -14.21 13.97
N CYS A 96 4.40 -14.71 12.82
CA CYS A 96 5.27 -14.89 11.65
C CYS A 96 5.74 -13.57 11.02
N LEU A 97 4.88 -12.53 11.01
CA LEU A 97 5.23 -11.23 10.44
C LEU A 97 6.08 -10.38 11.39
N LEU A 98 5.97 -10.57 12.70
CA LEU A 98 6.73 -9.82 13.71
C LEU A 98 8.25 -9.76 13.44
N PRO A 99 8.97 -10.87 13.17
CA PRO A 99 10.41 -10.79 12.88
C PRO A 99 10.71 -9.95 11.63
N VAL A 100 9.82 -9.97 10.63
CA VAL A 100 9.95 -9.19 9.39
C VAL A 100 9.80 -7.68 9.67
N THR A 101 9.00 -7.30 10.68
CA THR A 101 8.82 -5.88 11.06
C THR A 101 10.09 -5.24 11.65
N PHE A 102 11.08 -6.03 12.07
CA PHE A 102 12.36 -5.51 12.55
C PHE A 102 13.31 -5.08 11.42
N LEU A 103 12.99 -5.37 10.16
CA LEU A 103 13.75 -4.89 9.01
C LEU A 103 13.60 -3.36 8.86
N LYS A 104 14.71 -2.69 8.53
CA LYS A 104 14.84 -1.23 8.71
C LYS A 104 14.29 -0.44 7.52
N SER A 105 14.44 -0.92 6.29
CA SER A 105 13.92 -0.28 5.08
C SER A 105 13.67 -1.30 3.96
N PRO A 106 12.74 -1.01 3.01
CA PRO A 106 12.58 -1.78 1.77
C PRO A 106 13.87 -2.02 0.98
N GLN A 107 14.88 -1.16 1.13
CA GLN A 107 16.20 -1.35 0.52
C GLN A 107 16.89 -2.63 1.01
N ASP A 108 16.66 -3.04 2.27
CA ASP A 108 17.33 -4.19 2.89
C ASP A 108 16.80 -5.54 2.37
N PHE A 109 15.59 -5.57 1.79
CA PHE A 109 14.90 -6.79 1.34
C PHE A 109 14.31 -6.66 -0.07
N TRP A 110 14.98 -5.91 -0.94
CA TRP A 110 14.48 -5.60 -2.29
C TRP A 110 14.08 -6.83 -3.12
N ILE A 111 14.75 -7.98 -2.96
CA ILE A 111 14.41 -9.24 -3.65
C ILE A 111 12.99 -9.70 -3.28
N VAL A 112 12.64 -9.64 -1.99
CA VAL A 112 11.30 -10.01 -1.50
C VAL A 112 10.24 -9.10 -2.11
N VAL A 113 10.53 -7.80 -2.22
CA VAL A 113 9.63 -6.82 -2.86
C VAL A 113 9.42 -7.17 -4.34
N MET A 114 10.49 -7.49 -5.08
CA MET A 114 10.40 -7.85 -6.50
C MET A 114 9.60 -9.14 -6.72
N VAL A 115 9.82 -10.15 -5.89
CA VAL A 115 9.03 -11.40 -5.92
C VAL A 115 7.56 -11.11 -5.63
N ALA A 116 7.27 -10.31 -4.60
CA ALA A 116 5.91 -9.93 -4.26
C ALA A 116 5.21 -9.21 -5.43
N MET A 117 5.89 -8.24 -6.07
CA MET A 117 5.35 -7.57 -7.26
C MET A 117 5.05 -8.56 -8.41
N GLY A 118 5.96 -9.51 -8.66
CA GLY A 118 5.75 -10.56 -9.67
C GLY A 118 4.53 -11.43 -9.37
N THR A 119 4.33 -11.82 -8.11
CA THR A 119 3.15 -12.61 -7.70
C THR A 119 1.85 -11.85 -7.86
N VAL A 120 1.84 -10.52 -7.63
CA VAL A 120 0.66 -9.68 -7.85
C VAL A 120 0.31 -9.64 -9.33
N VAL A 121 1.29 -9.43 -10.22
CA VAL A 121 1.05 -9.44 -11.67
C VAL A 121 0.50 -10.79 -12.11
N ALA A 122 1.09 -11.90 -11.65
CA ALA A 122 0.59 -13.24 -11.97
C ALA A 122 -0.86 -13.45 -11.47
N ALA A 123 -1.18 -13.01 -10.25
CA ALA A 123 -2.52 -13.11 -9.70
C ALA A 123 -3.54 -12.31 -10.53
N VAL A 124 -3.20 -11.08 -10.94
CA VAL A 124 -4.06 -10.26 -11.82
C VAL A 124 -4.30 -10.96 -13.15
N MET A 125 -3.26 -11.51 -13.77
CA MET A 125 -3.39 -12.24 -15.04
C MET A 125 -4.30 -13.48 -14.90
N LEU A 126 -4.18 -14.22 -13.81
CA LEU A 126 -5.04 -15.38 -13.52
C LEU A 126 -6.50 -14.96 -13.30
N ILE A 127 -6.74 -13.84 -12.60
CA ILE A 127 -8.08 -13.30 -12.39
C ILE A 127 -8.72 -12.91 -13.73
N VAL A 128 -8.01 -12.14 -14.56
CA VAL A 128 -8.51 -11.72 -15.88
C VAL A 128 -8.77 -12.92 -16.79
N ALA A 129 -7.87 -13.92 -16.80
CA ALA A 129 -8.07 -15.14 -17.56
C ALA A 129 -9.29 -15.93 -17.06
N GLY A 130 -9.49 -16.05 -15.74
CA GLY A 130 -10.66 -16.70 -15.15
C GLY A 130 -11.97 -16.00 -15.53
N ILE A 131 -12.02 -14.67 -15.45
CA ILE A 131 -13.16 -13.88 -15.88
C ILE A 131 -13.47 -14.12 -17.36
N GLY A 132 -12.44 -14.20 -18.21
CA GLY A 132 -12.59 -14.47 -19.64
C GLY A 132 -13.18 -15.86 -19.93
N ILE A 133 -12.77 -16.88 -19.18
CA ILE A 133 -13.30 -18.26 -19.31
C ILE A 133 -14.77 -18.32 -18.85
N ASP A 134 -15.11 -17.63 -17.76
CA ASP A 134 -16.46 -17.65 -17.17
C ASP A 134 -17.42 -16.63 -17.81
N TYR A 135 -16.98 -15.88 -18.83
CA TYR A 135 -17.75 -14.75 -19.39
C TYR A 135 -19.14 -15.18 -19.91
N GLU A 136 -19.21 -16.28 -20.66
CA GLU A 136 -20.47 -16.76 -21.23
C GLU A 136 -21.48 -17.21 -20.16
N LEU A 137 -20.99 -17.70 -19.02
CA LEU A 137 -21.80 -18.17 -17.89
C LEU A 137 -22.32 -16.98 -17.05
N CYS A 138 -21.47 -15.99 -16.81
CA CYS A 138 -21.73 -14.92 -15.85
C CYS A 138 -22.30 -13.63 -16.47
N SER A 139 -22.12 -13.40 -17.77
CA SER A 139 -22.56 -12.16 -18.45
C SER A 139 -24.06 -11.86 -18.33
N ARG A 140 -24.89 -12.87 -18.10
CA ARG A 140 -26.34 -12.71 -17.94
C ARG A 140 -26.77 -12.22 -16.55
N TYR A 141 -25.87 -12.23 -15.56
CA TYR A 141 -26.16 -11.89 -14.16
C TYR A 141 -25.56 -10.54 -13.72
N THR A 142 -25.31 -9.62 -14.66
CA THR A 142 -24.78 -8.30 -14.33
C THR A 142 -25.90 -7.36 -13.86
N GLU A 143 -26.25 -7.44 -12.57
CA GLU A 143 -27.13 -6.45 -11.93
C GLU A 143 -26.31 -5.40 -11.18
N VAL A 144 -26.63 -4.11 -11.37
CA VAL A 144 -26.07 -3.04 -10.54
C VAL A 144 -26.81 -3.06 -9.20
N PRO A 145 -26.13 -3.33 -8.07
CA PRO A 145 -26.80 -3.38 -6.79
C PRO A 145 -27.35 -2.00 -6.41
N GLU A 146 -28.45 -1.98 -5.67
CA GLU A 146 -29.02 -0.74 -5.16
C GLU A 146 -28.01 0.04 -4.31
N LEU A 147 -28.11 1.37 -4.36
CA LEU A 147 -27.22 2.26 -3.62
C LEU A 147 -27.58 2.26 -2.13
N ILE A 148 -27.00 1.31 -1.40
CA ILE A 148 -27.12 1.23 0.06
C ILE A 148 -25.96 2.02 0.67
N PRO A 149 -26.20 3.00 1.57
CA PRO A 149 -25.13 3.82 2.16
C PRO A 149 -23.97 3.01 2.75
N LYS A 150 -24.28 1.88 3.38
CA LYS A 150 -23.27 0.94 3.91
C LYS A 150 -22.29 0.47 2.83
N ASN A 151 -22.79 0.04 1.68
CA ASN A 151 -21.97 -0.46 0.57
C ASN A 151 -21.19 0.67 -0.09
N PHE A 152 -21.79 1.85 -0.17
CA PHE A 152 -21.13 3.05 -0.66
C PHE A 152 -19.90 3.43 0.19
N PHE A 153 -20.05 3.56 1.50
CA PHE A 153 -18.92 3.90 2.39
C PHE A 153 -17.87 2.79 2.45
N LEU A 154 -18.28 1.52 2.36
CA LEU A 154 -17.35 0.39 2.28
C LEU A 154 -16.51 0.43 1.00
N SER A 155 -17.14 0.70 -0.14
CA SER A 155 -16.45 0.85 -1.43
C SER A 155 -15.52 2.06 -1.43
N LEU A 156 -16.00 3.21 -0.95
CA LEU A 156 -15.20 4.42 -0.80
C LEU A 156 -13.97 4.19 0.07
N GLY A 157 -14.14 3.55 1.24
CA GLY A 157 -13.02 3.22 2.13
C GLY A 157 -12.02 2.28 1.50
N THR A 158 -12.48 1.30 0.72
CA THR A 158 -11.62 0.36 -0.01
C THR A 158 -10.79 1.08 -1.08
N LEU A 159 -11.42 1.96 -1.85
CA LEU A 159 -10.72 2.78 -2.85
C LEU A 159 -9.70 3.72 -2.20
N MET A 160 -10.08 4.40 -1.11
CA MET A 160 -9.17 5.28 -0.38
C MET A 160 -7.98 4.52 0.21
N PHE A 161 -8.20 3.29 0.71
CA PHE A 161 -7.14 2.43 1.22
C PHE A 161 -6.18 2.01 0.10
N ALA A 162 -6.70 1.61 -1.06
CA ALA A 162 -5.88 1.17 -2.18
C ALA A 162 -5.03 2.30 -2.77
N CYS A 163 -5.63 3.50 -2.95
CA CYS A 163 -4.93 4.68 -3.46
C CYS A 163 -3.93 5.28 -2.46
N GLY A 164 -3.89 4.75 -1.23
CA GLY A 164 -3.05 5.21 -0.14
C GLY A 164 -1.59 4.78 -0.31
N GLY A 165 -0.68 5.53 0.31
CA GLY A 165 0.75 5.23 0.24
C GLY A 165 1.66 6.40 0.64
N HIS A 166 1.11 7.62 0.69
CA HIS A 166 1.85 8.85 0.97
C HIS A 166 2.72 8.80 2.22
N ALA A 167 2.30 8.11 3.27
CA ALA A 167 3.08 7.96 4.49
C ALA A 167 4.44 7.26 4.26
N ALA A 168 4.51 6.31 3.31
CA ALA A 168 5.71 5.56 2.98
C ALA A 168 6.54 6.21 1.87
N PHE A 169 5.93 7.03 1.01
CA PHE A 169 6.58 7.55 -0.18
C PHE A 169 7.88 8.33 0.06
N PRO A 170 8.00 9.23 1.06
CA PRO A 170 9.28 9.90 1.30
C PRO A 170 10.39 8.96 1.75
N THR A 171 10.05 7.84 2.40
CA THR A 171 11.02 6.79 2.75
C THR A 171 11.46 6.04 1.51
N VAL A 172 10.51 5.59 0.67
CA VAL A 172 10.82 4.94 -0.62
C VAL A 172 11.69 5.85 -1.49
N GLN A 173 11.32 7.12 -1.63
CA GLN A 173 12.10 8.10 -2.39
C GLN A 173 13.49 8.33 -1.82
N HIS A 174 13.63 8.30 -0.50
CA HIS A 174 14.93 8.46 0.14
C HIS A 174 15.87 7.28 -0.16
N ASP A 175 15.30 6.07 -0.24
CA ASP A 175 16.01 4.83 -0.51
C ASP A 175 16.28 4.60 -2.01
N MET A 176 15.71 5.42 -2.90
CA MET A 176 16.02 5.38 -4.34
C MET A 176 17.47 5.76 -4.61
N LYS A 177 18.12 5.03 -5.52
CA LYS A 177 19.45 5.35 -6.04
C LYS A 177 19.53 6.79 -6.57
N ASP A 178 18.48 7.24 -7.27
CA ASP A 178 18.28 8.64 -7.63
C ASP A 178 16.85 9.08 -7.27
N SER A 179 16.71 9.98 -6.30
CA SER A 179 15.39 10.47 -5.86
C SER A 179 14.75 11.46 -6.83
N ARG A 180 15.48 11.93 -7.85
CA ARG A 180 14.92 12.79 -8.92
C ARG A 180 14.04 12.01 -9.88
N GLU A 181 14.21 10.69 -9.94
CA GLU A 181 13.42 9.78 -10.76
C GLU A 181 12.07 9.40 -10.11
N TYR A 182 11.86 9.79 -8.85
CA TYR A 182 10.64 9.48 -8.10
C TYR A 182 9.34 9.91 -8.80
N PRO A 183 9.22 11.11 -9.41
CA PRO A 183 8.03 11.50 -10.16
C PRO A 183 7.63 10.49 -11.24
N LYS A 184 8.62 9.95 -11.98
CA LYS A 184 8.36 8.95 -13.03
C LYS A 184 7.81 7.66 -12.42
N SER A 185 8.38 7.24 -11.28
CA SER A 185 7.93 6.05 -10.55
C SER A 185 6.49 6.20 -10.01
N VAL A 186 6.14 7.37 -9.46
CA VAL A 186 4.79 7.63 -8.91
C VAL A 186 3.74 7.66 -10.01
N ILE A 187 4.04 8.32 -11.13
CA ILE A 187 3.11 8.36 -12.28
C ILE A 187 2.88 6.94 -12.79
N ALA A 188 3.96 6.16 -13.01
CA ALA A 188 3.84 4.77 -13.45
C ALA A 188 3.00 3.91 -12.48
N ALA A 189 3.23 4.04 -11.17
CA ALA A 189 2.48 3.31 -10.15
C ALA A 189 0.98 3.64 -10.21
N TYR A 190 0.60 4.92 -10.16
CA TYR A 190 -0.81 5.30 -10.20
C TYR A 190 -1.48 5.04 -11.55
N THR A 191 -0.75 5.07 -12.66
CA THR A 191 -1.27 4.65 -13.96
C THR A 191 -1.55 3.15 -13.98
N SER A 192 -0.64 2.32 -13.46
CA SER A 192 -0.87 0.87 -13.37
C SER A 192 -2.06 0.52 -12.46
N GLU A 193 -2.22 1.26 -11.36
CA GLU A 193 -3.34 1.10 -10.44
C GLU A 193 -4.68 1.51 -11.07
N LEU A 194 -4.70 2.60 -11.85
CA LEU A 194 -5.88 3.01 -12.60
C LEU A 194 -6.30 1.95 -13.63
N ILE A 195 -5.35 1.38 -14.37
CA ILE A 195 -5.62 0.30 -15.32
C ILE A 195 -6.24 -0.88 -14.59
N LEU A 196 -5.62 -1.32 -13.48
CA LEU A 196 -6.12 -2.44 -12.70
C LEU A 196 -7.55 -2.23 -12.18
N PHE A 197 -7.90 -1.01 -11.76
CA PHE A 197 -9.26 -0.72 -11.28
C PHE A 197 -10.31 -0.61 -12.38
N THR A 198 -9.89 -0.43 -13.63
CA THR A 198 -10.80 -0.31 -14.77
C THR A 198 -11.05 -1.66 -15.45
N LEU A 199 -10.12 -2.62 -15.28
CA LEU A 199 -10.23 -4.00 -15.75
C LEU A 199 -11.18 -4.81 -14.87
#